data_AF-T5KGX7-F1
#
_entry.id   AF-T5KGX7-F1
#
_cell.length_a   1.000
_cell.length_b   1.000
_cell.length_c   1.000
_cell.angle_alpha   90.00
_cell.angle_beta   90.00
_cell.angle_gamma   90.00
#
_symmetry.space_group_name_H-M   'P 1'
#
loop_
_entity.id
_entity.type
_entity.pdbx_description
1 polymer ?
#
loop_
_entity_poly.entity_id
_entity_poly.type
_entity_poly.pdbx_seq_one_letter_code
_entity_poly.pdbx_strand_id
1 'polypeptide(L)'
;MPVDPAPYLLLGLPILALIVGGPLLRKRFSRGASEAGSRAGKRFASDRLDTALGVLGTTLVIQAPEGRAREIVASAMVEKEREYVIRDDGAYGIRFVEPDDTVVRLIPVAEGTRLQIETFREYFGFPQTVQPWVDLRERIASAARAQGISVADGPPVRYTRGDPLDDRNARWMRDT
;
A
#
# COMPACT_ATOMS: atom_id res chain seq x y z
N MET A 1 30.85 -2.15 69.82
CA MET A 1 29.50 -2.45 69.31
C MET A 1 29.65 -3.25 68.04
N PRO A 2 29.43 -4.58 68.04
CA PRO A 2 29.46 -5.38 66.82
C PRO A 2 28.22 -5.06 65.99
N VAL A 3 28.41 -4.66 64.74
CA VAL A 3 27.33 -4.46 63.77
C VAL A 3 26.89 -5.81 63.24
N ASP A 4 25.62 -6.17 63.47
CA ASP A 4 25.03 -7.39 62.91
C ASP A 4 24.98 -7.28 61.37
N PRO A 5 25.63 -8.19 60.62
CA PRO A 5 25.66 -8.15 59.16
C PRO A 5 24.40 -8.71 58.50
N ALA A 6 23.50 -9.33 59.29
CA ALA A 6 22.27 -9.98 58.82
C ALA A 6 21.36 -9.09 57.95
N PRO A 7 21.05 -7.81 58.30
CA PRO A 7 20.23 -6.95 57.44
C PRO A 7 20.93 -6.56 56.13
N TYR A 8 22.27 -6.46 56.11
CA TYR A 8 23.04 -6.12 54.91
C TYR A 8 23.12 -7.29 53.91
N LEU A 9 23.12 -8.54 54.41
CA LEU A 9 23.05 -9.73 53.56
C LEU A 9 21.65 -9.91 52.95
N LEU A 10 20.58 -9.64 53.71
CA LEU A 10 19.19 -9.76 53.22
C LEU A 10 18.84 -8.73 52.14
N LEU A 11 19.41 -7.52 52.21
CA LEU A 11 19.17 -6.46 51.22
C LEU A 11 20.19 -6.50 50.06
N GLY A 12 21.43 -6.92 50.32
CA GLY A 12 22.50 -6.96 49.33
C GLY A 12 22.38 -8.11 48.31
N LEU A 13 21.93 -9.29 48.74
CA LEU A 13 21.81 -10.47 47.88
C LEU A 13 20.81 -10.33 46.71
N PRO A 14 19.59 -9.78 46.89
CA PRO A 14 18.65 -9.60 45.79
C PRO A 14 19.10 -8.51 44.80
N ILE A 15 19.77 -7.46 45.28
CA ILE A 15 20.33 -6.40 44.42
C ILE A 15 21.49 -6.96 43.58
N LEU A 16 22.38 -7.75 44.19
CA LEU A 16 23.48 -8.43 43.48
C LEU A 16 22.95 -9.45 42.46
N ALA A 17 21.90 -10.19 42.80
CA ALA A 17 21.23 -11.12 41.88
C ALA A 17 20.59 -10.40 40.68
N LEU A 18 20.04 -9.21 40.87
CA LEU A 18 19.47 -8.37 39.78
C LEU A 18 20.55 -7.84 38.83
N ILE A 19 21.69 -7.39 39.36
CA ILE A 19 22.80 -6.83 38.58
C ILE A 19 23.51 -7.93 37.77
N VAL A 20 23.68 -9.12 38.35
CA VAL A 20 24.39 -10.24 37.69
C VAL A 20 23.46 -11.11 36.82
N GLY A 21 22.17 -11.23 37.19
CA GLY A 21 21.20 -12.06 36.46
C GLY A 21 20.71 -11.46 35.14
N GLY A 22 20.62 -10.13 35.05
CA GLY A 22 20.13 -9.41 33.86
C GLY A 22 20.96 -9.65 32.57
N PRO A 23 22.30 -9.57 32.60
CA PRO A 23 23.14 -9.80 31.41
C PRO A 23 23.11 -11.24 30.89
N LEU A 24 22.96 -12.24 31.77
CA LEU A 24 22.92 -13.66 31.40
C LEU A 24 21.57 -14.07 30.80
N LEU A 25 20.45 -13.51 31.27
CA LEU A 25 19.12 -13.70 30.66
C LEU A 25 19.02 -13.04 29.27
N ARG A 26 19.63 -11.87 29.09
CA ARG A 26 19.61 -11.11 27.82
C ARG A 26 20.34 -11.83 26.67
N LYS A 27 21.39 -12.60 26.95
CA LYS A 27 22.14 -13.37 25.94
C LYS A 27 21.38 -14.60 25.41
N ARG A 28 20.53 -15.25 26.21
CA ARG A 28 19.74 -16.42 25.76
C ARG A 28 18.41 -16.04 25.08
N PHE A 29 17.79 -14.92 25.45
CA PHE A 29 16.53 -14.48 24.83
C PHE A 29 16.70 -13.58 23.60
N SER A 30 17.85 -12.95 23.40
CA SER A 30 18.08 -12.03 22.26
C SER A 30 18.08 -12.72 20.88
N ARG A 31 18.51 -13.99 20.79
CA ARG A 31 18.48 -14.73 19.52
C ARG A 31 17.05 -15.06 19.08
N GLY A 32 16.20 -15.54 20.00
CA GLY A 32 14.80 -15.85 19.71
C GLY A 32 13.92 -14.60 19.47
N ALA A 33 14.18 -13.51 20.19
CA ALA A 33 13.45 -12.25 20.02
C ALA A 33 13.80 -11.55 18.70
N SER A 34 15.05 -11.62 18.24
CA SER A 34 15.46 -11.05 16.94
C SER A 34 14.83 -11.81 15.77
N GLU A 35 14.77 -13.14 15.83
CA GLU A 35 14.10 -13.96 14.81
C GLU A 35 12.57 -13.80 14.84
N ALA A 36 11.96 -13.76 16.03
CA ALA A 36 10.53 -13.51 16.17
C ALA A 36 10.14 -12.11 15.67
N GLY A 37 10.93 -11.09 15.98
CA GLY A 37 10.75 -9.72 15.49
C GLY A 37 10.92 -9.63 13.97
N SER A 38 11.91 -10.32 13.40
CA SER A 38 12.12 -10.39 11.94
C SER A 38 10.94 -11.08 11.24
N ARG A 39 10.44 -12.20 11.77
CA ARG A 39 9.26 -12.89 11.23
C ARG A 39 7.99 -12.03 11.34
N ALA A 40 7.77 -11.38 12.48
CA ALA A 40 6.64 -10.48 12.68
C ALA A 40 6.72 -9.27 11.72
N GLY A 41 7.90 -8.69 11.53
CA GLY A 41 8.13 -7.61 10.57
C GLY A 41 7.86 -8.02 9.13
N LYS A 42 8.35 -9.19 8.70
CA LYS A 42 8.06 -9.74 7.36
C LYS A 42 6.57 -9.99 7.15
N ARG A 43 5.89 -10.55 8.15
CA ARG A 43 4.44 -10.80 8.08
C ARG A 43 3.66 -9.50 7.99
N PHE A 44 3.96 -8.52 8.84
CA PHE A 44 3.32 -7.22 8.78
C PHE A 44 3.54 -6.51 7.43
N ALA A 45 4.75 -6.60 6.87
CA ALA A 45 5.04 -6.06 5.54
C ALA A 45 4.23 -6.78 4.44
N SER A 46 4.09 -8.11 4.52
CA SER A 46 3.25 -8.90 3.62
C SER A 46 1.77 -8.50 3.74
N ASP A 47 1.22 -8.46 4.95
CA ASP A 47 -0.20 -8.13 5.19
C ASP A 47 -0.53 -6.71 4.67
N ARG A 48 0.41 -5.77 4.84
CA ARG A 48 0.28 -4.41 4.32
C ARG A 48 0.35 -4.37 2.79
N LEU A 49 1.23 -5.18 2.19
CA LEU A 49 1.30 -5.31 0.74
C LEU A 49 0.00 -5.90 0.18
N ASP A 50 -0.51 -6.98 0.77
CA ASP A 50 -1.76 -7.63 0.36
C ASP A 50 -2.95 -6.66 0.44
N THR A 51 -3.00 -5.86 1.51
CA THR A 51 -4.00 -4.79 1.65
C THR A 51 -3.86 -3.76 0.53
N ALA A 52 -2.64 -3.30 0.23
CA ALA A 52 -2.40 -2.34 -0.86
C ALA A 52 -2.78 -2.90 -2.23
N LEU A 53 -2.44 -4.16 -2.51
CA LEU A 53 -2.82 -4.86 -3.74
C LEU A 53 -4.35 -4.98 -3.85
N GLY A 54 -5.04 -5.27 -2.75
CA GLY A 54 -6.50 -5.28 -2.71
C GLY A 54 -7.11 -3.93 -3.06
N VAL A 55 -6.55 -2.83 -2.52
CA VAL A 55 -7.01 -1.47 -2.83
C VAL A 55 -6.74 -1.09 -4.29
N LEU A 56 -5.52 -1.33 -4.79
CA LEU A 56 -5.16 -1.10 -6.20
C LEU A 56 -5.95 -2.01 -7.16
N GLY A 57 -6.44 -3.14 -6.67
CA GLY A 57 -7.30 -4.07 -7.40
C GLY A 57 -8.75 -3.64 -7.49
N THR A 58 -9.20 -2.66 -6.70
CA THR A 58 -10.56 -2.14 -6.84
C THR A 58 -10.76 -1.52 -8.21
N THR A 59 -11.97 -1.63 -8.77
CA THR A 59 -12.34 -1.03 -10.04
C THR A 59 -13.63 -0.23 -9.89
N LEU A 60 -13.88 0.71 -10.80
CA LEU A 60 -15.08 1.55 -10.78
C LEU A 60 -15.76 1.45 -12.14
N VAL A 61 -17.03 1.07 -12.18
CA VAL A 61 -17.86 1.07 -13.38
C VAL A 61 -18.64 2.39 -13.42
N ILE A 62 -18.39 3.18 -14.44
CA ILE A 62 -19.16 4.38 -14.79
C ILE A 62 -20.27 3.92 -15.73
N GLN A 63 -21.55 4.13 -15.37
CA GLN A 63 -22.70 3.71 -16.17
C GLN A 63 -22.94 4.66 -17.36
N ALA A 64 -21.93 4.77 -18.21
CA ALA A 64 -21.91 5.58 -19.41
C ALA A 64 -21.03 4.93 -20.49
N PRO A 65 -21.30 5.22 -21.78
CA PRO A 65 -20.41 4.83 -22.87
C PRO A 65 -19.01 5.43 -22.72
N GLU A 66 -18.00 4.81 -23.34
CA GLU A 66 -16.60 5.15 -23.15
C GLU A 66 -16.28 6.63 -23.40
N GLY A 67 -16.83 7.23 -24.47
CA GLY A 67 -16.62 8.65 -24.77
C GLY A 67 -17.07 9.57 -23.62
N ARG A 68 -18.24 9.30 -23.05
CA ARG A 68 -18.76 10.07 -21.92
C ARG A 68 -17.99 9.78 -20.63
N ALA A 69 -17.57 8.54 -20.42
CA ALA A 69 -16.69 8.18 -19.31
C ALA A 69 -15.35 8.94 -19.39
N ARG A 70 -14.74 9.06 -20.58
CA ARG A 70 -13.50 9.83 -20.79
C ARG A 70 -13.66 11.30 -20.37
N GLU A 71 -14.78 11.93 -20.71
CA GLU A 71 -15.07 13.32 -20.31
C GLU A 71 -15.18 13.47 -18.79
N ILE A 72 -15.81 12.50 -18.10
CA ILE A 72 -15.93 12.50 -16.64
C ILE A 72 -14.57 12.28 -15.97
N VAL A 73 -13.74 11.38 -16.50
CA VAL A 73 -12.39 11.15 -15.97
C VAL A 73 -11.53 12.41 -16.17
N ALA A 74 -11.60 13.02 -17.36
CA ALA A 74 -10.88 14.26 -17.63
C ALA A 74 -11.29 15.39 -16.68
N SER A 75 -12.60 15.57 -16.42
CA SER A 75 -13.07 16.60 -15.49
C SER A 75 -12.64 16.35 -14.04
N ALA A 76 -12.55 15.07 -13.62
CA ALA A 76 -12.07 14.69 -12.30
C ALA A 76 -10.57 14.98 -12.07
N MET A 77 -9.80 15.06 -13.16
CA MET A 77 -8.36 15.34 -13.15
C MET A 77 -8.02 16.82 -13.31
N VAL A 78 -9.02 17.68 -13.57
CA VAL A 78 -8.84 19.14 -13.64
C VAL A 78 -8.19 19.65 -12.35
N GLU A 79 -7.25 20.59 -12.49
CA GLU A 79 -6.44 21.16 -11.39
C GLU A 79 -5.49 20.17 -10.67
N LYS A 80 -5.41 18.92 -11.14
CA LYS A 80 -4.56 17.87 -10.57
C LYS A 80 -3.50 17.33 -11.55
N GLU A 81 -3.11 18.13 -12.52
CA GLU A 81 -2.13 17.81 -13.58
C GLU A 81 -0.73 17.41 -13.06
N ARG A 82 -0.42 17.78 -11.81
CA ARG A 82 0.81 17.33 -11.14
C ARG A 82 0.74 15.85 -10.72
N GLU A 83 -0.45 15.39 -10.33
CA GLU A 83 -0.72 14.06 -9.78
C GLU A 83 -1.22 13.09 -10.86
N TYR A 84 -1.98 13.57 -11.84
CA TYR A 84 -2.61 12.77 -12.87
C TYR A 84 -2.29 13.28 -14.27
N VAL A 85 -2.05 12.36 -15.20
CA VAL A 85 -1.64 12.66 -16.57
C VAL A 85 -2.54 11.92 -17.55
N ILE A 86 -3.14 12.63 -18.52
CA ILE A 86 -3.78 11.98 -19.66
C ILE A 86 -2.69 11.62 -20.66
N ARG A 87 -2.63 10.36 -21.08
CA ARG A 87 -1.58 9.85 -21.97
C ARG A 87 -2.04 9.81 -23.42
N ASP A 88 -1.09 9.87 -24.34
CA ASP A 88 -1.33 9.84 -25.79
C ASP A 88 -1.96 8.52 -26.28
N ASP A 89 -1.74 7.42 -25.54
CA ASP A 89 -2.33 6.10 -25.79
C ASP A 89 -3.76 5.95 -25.22
N GLY A 90 -4.36 7.06 -24.76
CA GLY A 90 -5.69 7.12 -24.21
C GLY A 90 -5.83 6.52 -22.81
N ALA A 91 -4.72 6.16 -22.15
CA ALA A 91 -4.67 5.77 -20.75
C ALA A 91 -4.48 6.98 -19.83
N TYR A 92 -4.56 6.74 -18.52
CA TYR A 92 -4.37 7.75 -17.49
C TYR A 92 -3.23 7.34 -16.57
N GLY A 93 -2.26 8.22 -16.40
CA GLY A 93 -1.15 8.07 -15.48
C GLY A 93 -1.47 8.64 -14.11
N ILE A 94 -1.07 7.94 -13.05
CA ILE A 94 -0.98 8.47 -11.69
C ILE A 94 0.50 8.56 -11.34
N ARG A 95 0.97 9.78 -11.07
CA ARG A 95 2.39 10.08 -10.83
C ARG A 95 2.72 9.99 -9.35
N PHE A 96 3.80 9.28 -9.03
CA PHE A 96 4.52 9.45 -7.77
C PHE A 96 5.89 10.12 -8.01
N VAL A 97 6.71 9.51 -8.86
CA VAL A 97 7.94 10.03 -9.45
C VAL A 97 7.74 10.23 -10.95
N GLU A 98 7.36 9.16 -11.67
CA GLU A 98 7.19 9.16 -13.12
C GLU A 98 5.69 9.23 -13.49
N PRO A 99 5.33 9.84 -14.63
CA PRO A 99 3.93 9.99 -15.05
C PRO A 99 3.21 8.64 -15.31
N ASP A 100 3.95 7.54 -15.45
CA ASP A 100 3.44 6.20 -15.73
C ASP A 100 3.65 5.22 -14.57
N ASP A 101 3.91 5.75 -13.37
CA ASP A 101 4.07 4.94 -12.16
C ASP A 101 2.85 4.06 -11.93
N THR A 102 1.65 4.55 -12.21
CA THR A 102 0.45 3.72 -12.31
C THR A 102 -0.31 4.08 -13.56
N VAL A 103 -0.67 3.07 -14.35
CA VAL A 103 -1.41 3.23 -15.61
C VAL A 103 -2.80 2.68 -15.42
N VAL A 104 -3.79 3.54 -15.65
CA VAL A 104 -5.22 3.27 -15.55
C VAL A 104 -5.83 3.28 -16.95
N ARG A 105 -6.74 2.35 -17.23
CA ARG A 105 -7.51 2.31 -18.47
C ARG A 105 -9.00 2.27 -18.24
N LEU A 106 -9.71 2.74 -19.28
CA LEU A 106 -11.14 2.57 -19.45
C LEU A 106 -11.37 1.37 -20.37
N ILE A 107 -12.15 0.40 -19.88
CA ILE A 107 -12.51 -0.82 -20.60
C ILE A 107 -14.03 -0.86 -20.76
N PRO A 108 -14.58 -0.90 -21.99
CA PRO A 108 -16.01 -1.09 -22.21
C PRO A 108 -16.50 -2.41 -21.58
N VAL A 109 -17.62 -2.34 -20.88
CA VAL A 109 -18.32 -3.49 -20.27
C VAL A 109 -19.83 -3.36 -20.55
N ALA A 110 -20.61 -4.41 -20.28
CA ALA A 110 -22.04 -4.42 -20.59
C ALA A 110 -22.81 -3.30 -19.86
N GLU A 111 -22.38 -2.97 -18.64
CA GLU A 111 -23.01 -2.00 -17.76
C GLU A 111 -22.48 -0.56 -17.95
N GLY A 112 -21.54 -0.33 -18.86
CA GLY A 112 -20.93 0.97 -19.12
C GLY A 112 -19.43 0.87 -19.39
N THR A 113 -18.64 1.66 -18.66
CA THR A 113 -17.18 1.70 -18.83
C THR A 113 -16.48 1.50 -17.50
N ARG A 114 -15.63 0.47 -17.42
CA ARG A 114 -14.86 0.14 -16.22
C ARG A 114 -13.51 0.86 -16.23
N LEU A 115 -13.25 1.60 -15.16
CA LEU A 115 -11.96 2.15 -14.82
C LEU A 115 -11.17 1.14 -13.97
N GLN A 116 -9.96 0.80 -14.41
CA GLN A 116 -9.09 -0.15 -13.71
C GLN A 116 -7.61 0.19 -13.90
N ILE A 117 -6.77 -0.20 -12.95
CA ILE A 117 -5.31 -0.17 -13.13
C ILE A 117 -4.88 -1.37 -13.99
N GLU A 118 -3.99 -1.12 -14.96
CA GLU A 118 -3.34 -2.16 -15.75
C GLU A 118 -2.00 -2.58 -15.17
N THR A 119 -1.24 -1.58 -14.74
CA THR A 119 0.10 -1.78 -14.19
C THR A 119 0.44 -0.67 -13.23
N PHE A 120 1.27 -0.97 -12.24
CA PHE A 120 1.87 0.01 -11.36
C PHE A 120 3.30 -0.36 -11.00
N ARG A 121 4.07 0.64 -10.58
CA ARG A 121 5.44 0.52 -10.11
C ARG A 121 5.45 0.52 -8.59
N GLU A 122 6.23 -0.38 -8.02
CA GLU A 122 6.62 -0.27 -6.62
C GLU A 122 7.92 0.52 -6.49
N TYR A 123 8.03 1.30 -5.42
CA TYR A 123 9.27 1.94 -5.02
C TYR A 123 9.67 1.45 -3.64
N PHE A 124 10.92 1.00 -3.51
CA PHE A 124 11.46 0.46 -2.27
C PHE A 124 10.63 -0.72 -1.73
N GLY A 125 10.18 -1.60 -2.64
CA GLY A 125 9.37 -2.78 -2.30
C GLY A 125 7.92 -2.48 -1.90
N PHE A 126 7.39 -1.27 -2.18
CA PHE A 126 6.00 -0.95 -1.88
C PHE A 126 5.33 -0.04 -2.94
N PRO A 127 4.06 -0.27 -3.31
CA PRO A 127 3.32 0.61 -4.22
C PRO A 127 3.02 1.97 -3.57
N GLN A 128 3.37 3.07 -4.23
CA GLN A 128 3.25 4.43 -3.65
C GLN A 128 1.97 5.16 -4.04
N THR A 129 1.22 4.66 -5.02
CA THR A 129 0.04 5.33 -5.57
C THR A 129 -1.29 4.82 -5.02
N VAL A 130 -1.29 4.13 -3.87
CA VAL A 130 -2.53 3.58 -3.26
C VAL A 130 -3.53 4.67 -2.93
N GLN A 131 -3.10 5.73 -2.22
CA GLN A 131 -3.99 6.83 -1.87
C GLN A 131 -4.40 7.67 -3.09
N PRO A 132 -3.47 8.07 -3.99
CA PRO A 132 -3.85 8.69 -5.27
C PRO A 132 -4.88 7.90 -6.09
N TRP A 133 -4.84 6.56 -6.04
CA TRP A 133 -5.85 5.73 -6.71
C TRP A 133 -7.24 5.85 -6.07
N VAL A 134 -7.32 5.83 -4.74
CA VAL A 134 -8.57 6.03 -4.00
C VAL A 134 -9.14 7.42 -4.31
N ASP A 135 -8.31 8.45 -4.20
CA ASP A 135 -8.70 9.84 -4.43
C ASP A 135 -9.22 10.05 -5.86
N LEU A 136 -8.56 9.45 -6.86
CA LEU A 136 -8.99 9.52 -8.26
C LEU A 136 -10.38 8.88 -8.45
N ARG A 137 -10.61 7.67 -7.90
CA ARG A 137 -11.93 7.02 -7.99
C ARG A 137 -13.02 7.84 -7.31
N GLU A 138 -12.75 8.43 -6.16
CA GLU A 138 -13.69 9.30 -5.45
C GLU A 138 -14.03 10.57 -6.25
N ARG A 139 -13.02 11.21 -6.84
CA ARG A 139 -13.22 12.37 -7.73
C ARG A 139 -14.07 12.04 -8.94
N ILE A 140 -13.78 10.91 -9.60
CA ILE A 140 -14.56 10.42 -10.74
C ILE A 140 -15.99 10.12 -10.33
N ALA A 141 -16.20 9.45 -9.20
CA ALA A 141 -17.52 9.16 -8.67
C ALA A 141 -18.31 10.46 -8.37
N SER A 142 -17.65 11.48 -7.81
CA SER A 142 -18.25 12.79 -7.58
C SER A 142 -18.62 13.50 -8.90
N ALA A 143 -17.68 13.51 -9.86
CA ALA A 143 -17.89 14.13 -11.18
C ALA A 143 -19.02 13.45 -11.97
N ALA A 144 -19.13 12.12 -11.90
CA ALA A 144 -20.22 11.38 -12.52
C ALA A 144 -21.58 11.73 -11.90
N ARG A 145 -21.66 11.73 -10.56
CA ARG A 145 -22.90 12.07 -9.84
C ARG A 145 -23.35 13.51 -10.10
N ALA A 146 -22.42 14.45 -10.20
CA ALA A 146 -22.74 15.84 -10.58
C ALA A 146 -23.40 15.95 -11.96
N GLN A 147 -23.20 14.94 -12.82
CA GLN A 147 -23.79 14.84 -14.15
C GLN A 147 -24.98 13.87 -14.21
N GLY A 148 -25.48 13.40 -13.06
CA GLY A 148 -26.59 12.44 -12.98
C GLY A 148 -26.23 11.03 -13.42
N ILE A 149 -24.94 10.69 -13.48
CA ILE A 149 -24.45 9.38 -13.93
C ILE A 149 -24.09 8.53 -12.70
N SER A 150 -24.67 7.34 -12.66
CA SER A 150 -24.40 6.36 -11.61
C SER A 150 -23.03 5.72 -11.77
N VAL A 151 -22.42 5.38 -10.64
CA VAL A 151 -21.18 4.59 -10.57
C VAL A 151 -21.36 3.43 -9.60
N ALA A 152 -20.68 2.32 -9.86
CA ALA A 152 -20.68 1.14 -9.00
C ALA A 152 -19.28 0.55 -8.91
N ASP A 153 -18.99 -0.18 -7.83
CA ASP A 153 -17.78 -0.99 -7.77
C ASP A 153 -17.83 -2.08 -8.84
N GLY A 154 -16.74 -2.24 -9.58
CA GLY A 154 -16.59 -3.31 -10.55
C GLY A 154 -15.91 -4.55 -9.95
N PRO A 155 -15.80 -5.64 -10.74
CA PRO A 155 -15.03 -6.81 -10.35
C PRO A 155 -13.58 -6.42 -10.00
N PRO A 156 -13.01 -6.93 -8.90
CA PRO A 156 -11.64 -6.62 -8.54
C PRO A 156 -10.65 -7.28 -9.50
N VAL A 157 -9.47 -6.66 -9.61
CA VAL A 157 -8.34 -7.10 -10.41
C VAL A 157 -7.22 -7.58 -9.50
N ARG A 158 -6.50 -8.63 -9.90
CA ARG A 158 -5.30 -9.12 -9.23
C ARG A 158 -4.06 -8.75 -10.02
N TYR A 159 -2.93 -8.70 -9.34
CA TYR A 159 -1.65 -8.34 -9.92
C TYR A 159 -0.57 -9.33 -9.54
N THR A 160 0.28 -9.63 -10.52
CA THR A 160 1.51 -10.37 -10.34
C THR A 160 2.68 -9.41 -10.41
N ARG A 161 3.63 -9.57 -9.49
CA ARG A 161 4.89 -8.82 -9.52
C ARG A 161 5.73 -9.31 -10.69
N GLY A 162 6.06 -8.42 -11.61
CA GLY A 162 6.97 -8.71 -12.71
C GLY A 162 8.44 -8.72 -12.28
N ASP A 163 9.32 -8.78 -13.27
CA ASP A 163 10.75 -8.74 -13.03
C ASP A 163 11.18 -7.41 -12.37
N PRO A 164 12.24 -7.44 -11.52
CA PRO A 164 12.80 -6.22 -10.96
C PRO A 164 13.25 -5.27 -12.07
N LEU A 165 12.89 -3.99 -11.94
CA LEU A 165 13.40 -2.91 -12.78
C LEU A 165 14.82 -2.53 -12.34
N ASP A 166 15.08 -2.63 -11.03
CA ASP A 166 16.37 -2.43 -10.38
C ASP A 166 16.37 -3.17 -9.04
N ASP A 167 17.41 -2.98 -8.21
CA ASP A 167 17.57 -3.66 -6.92
C ASP A 167 16.42 -3.45 -5.93
N ARG A 168 15.56 -2.43 -6.12
CA ARG A 168 14.56 -1.99 -5.14
C ARG A 168 13.16 -1.81 -5.70
N ASN A 169 13.02 -1.84 -7.02
CA ASN A 169 11.79 -1.50 -7.72
C ASN A 169 11.38 -2.61 -8.68
N ALA A 170 10.08 -2.81 -8.85
CA ALA A 170 9.52 -3.71 -9.84
C ALA A 170 8.26 -3.10 -10.43
N ARG A 171 7.83 -3.65 -11.56
CA ARG A 171 6.53 -3.32 -12.15
C ARG A 171 5.58 -4.48 -11.93
N TRP A 172 4.41 -4.18 -11.41
CA TRP A 172 3.31 -5.12 -11.24
C TRP A 172 2.41 -5.07 -12.45
N MET A 173 1.96 -6.24 -12.88
CA MET A 173 1.13 -6.42 -14.07
C MET A 173 -0.18 -7.07 -13.65
N ARG A 174 -1.28 -6.61 -14.24
CA ARG A 174 -2.58 -7.26 -14.06
C ARG A 174 -2.51 -8.74 -14.49
N ASP A 175 -3.11 -9.61 -13.68
CA ASP A 175 -3.36 -11.01 -14.06
C ASP A 175 -4.34 -11.03 -15.24
N THR A 176 -3.94 -11.72 -16.32
CA THR A 176 -4.68 -11.70 -17.58
C THR A 176 -5.92 -12.56 -17.52
#